data_AF-H3B1Q2-F1
#
_entry.id   AF-H3B1Q2-F1
#
_cell.length_a   1.000
_cell.length_b   1.000
_cell.length_c   1.000
_cell.angle_alpha   90.00
_cell.angle_beta   90.00
_cell.angle_gamma   90.00
#
_symmetry.space_group_name_H-M   'P 1'
#
loop_
_entity.id
_entity.type
_entity.pdbx_description
1 polymer ?
#
loop_
_entity_poly.entity_id
_entity_poly.type
_entity_poly.pdbx_seq_one_letter_code
_entity_poly.pdbx_strand_id
1 'polypeptide(L)'
;MKGEKAKGRRKKLIGFLKQNLVVILTVSGVLVGVGIGMAMRHMNLTKAQMTYFAFPGEMLLRMLKMIILPLVVCSLISGAASLDTRSLGKLGGIAISYFLVTTLIACSLAVALAFIIKPGAGAGSLNSNTLGLANTIPINKEPVDSFLDLARNLFPSNLVVAAFRSHATDYQNVRTGNTTAGNFTYEKIYTVKGTLSPLSPPLLQVPMATEIEGMNILGLVLFAIVFGIALRKLGPEGEELIKFFNAFNEATMVLVSWIMWYVPIGIMFLVGSKIVEMEDVVLLVTSLGKYIFASILGHIIQGGIILPLIYFAFTRKNPFTFLLGLLTPFATAFATCS
;
A
#
# COMPACT_ATOMS: atom_id res chain seq x y z
N MET A 1 -13.43 -49.70 -20.82
CA MET A 1 -14.09 -48.36 -20.77
C MET A 1 -13.90 -47.54 -19.47
N LYS A 2 -13.86 -48.10 -18.25
CA LYS A 2 -13.66 -47.29 -17.01
C LYS A 2 -12.23 -46.70 -16.86
N GLY A 3 -11.19 -47.44 -17.23
CA GLY A 3 -9.79 -46.99 -17.09
C GLY A 3 -9.35 -45.86 -18.03
N GLU A 4 -10.00 -45.73 -19.19
CA GLU A 4 -9.68 -44.73 -20.21
C GLU A 4 -10.24 -43.34 -19.85
N LYS A 5 -11.47 -43.31 -19.29
CA LYS A 5 -12.06 -42.09 -18.70
C LYS A 5 -11.26 -41.59 -17.50
N ALA A 6 -10.66 -42.48 -16.71
CA ALA A 6 -9.81 -42.12 -15.57
C ALA A 6 -8.47 -41.50 -16.00
N LYS A 7 -7.82 -42.03 -17.06
CA LYS A 7 -6.60 -41.44 -17.65
C LYS A 7 -6.86 -40.03 -18.21
N GLY A 8 -8.02 -39.82 -18.86
CA GLY A 8 -8.43 -38.50 -19.36
C GLY A 8 -8.65 -37.47 -18.25
N ARG A 9 -9.32 -37.87 -17.15
CA ARG A 9 -9.52 -37.00 -15.96
C ARG A 9 -8.20 -36.65 -15.27
N ARG A 10 -7.28 -37.61 -15.12
CA ARG A 10 -5.96 -37.38 -14.51
C ARG A 10 -5.10 -36.41 -15.33
N LYS A 11 -5.11 -36.53 -16.67
CA LYS A 11 -4.41 -35.58 -17.55
C LYS A 11 -4.99 -34.16 -17.45
N LYS A 12 -6.32 -34.03 -17.43
CA LYS A 12 -6.99 -32.73 -17.23
C LYS A 12 -6.67 -32.12 -15.86
N LEU A 13 -6.67 -32.93 -14.81
CA LEU A 13 -6.33 -32.50 -13.44
C LEU A 13 -4.88 -32.02 -13.34
N ILE A 14 -3.93 -32.75 -13.92
CA ILE A 14 -2.51 -32.35 -13.95
C ILE A 14 -2.32 -31.07 -14.76
N GLY A 15 -3.05 -30.90 -15.88
CA GLY A 15 -3.05 -29.66 -16.66
C GLY A 15 -3.53 -28.46 -15.83
N PHE A 16 -4.66 -28.63 -15.13
CA PHE A 16 -5.20 -27.61 -14.23
C PHE A 16 -4.24 -27.24 -13.09
N LEU A 17 -3.64 -28.25 -12.44
CA LEU A 17 -2.66 -28.06 -11.36
C LEU A 17 -1.42 -27.30 -11.83
N LYS A 18 -0.93 -27.59 -13.03
CA LYS A 18 0.23 -26.87 -13.59
C LYS A 18 -0.09 -25.42 -13.93
N GLN A 19 -1.28 -25.14 -14.46
CA GLN A 19 -1.69 -23.78 -14.82
C GLN A 19 -1.89 -22.88 -13.59
N ASN A 20 -2.40 -23.43 -12.49
CA ASN A 20 -2.73 -22.66 -11.29
C ASN A 20 -1.76 -22.94 -10.13
N LEU A 21 -0.56 -23.45 -10.43
CA LEU A 21 0.37 -23.97 -9.43
C LEU A 21 0.71 -22.93 -8.35
N VAL A 22 1.05 -21.71 -8.76
CA VAL A 22 1.44 -20.63 -7.84
C VAL A 22 0.30 -20.26 -6.89
N VAL A 23 -0.93 -20.15 -7.40
CA VAL A 23 -2.11 -19.83 -6.58
C VAL A 23 -2.38 -20.94 -5.57
N ILE A 24 -2.36 -22.19 -6.02
CA ILE A 24 -2.59 -23.36 -5.16
C ILE A 24 -1.50 -23.46 -4.09
N LEU A 25 -0.24 -23.27 -4.46
CA LEU A 25 0.88 -23.25 -3.52
C LEU A 25 0.70 -22.14 -2.48
N THR A 26 0.33 -20.93 -2.88
CA THR A 26 0.11 -19.81 -1.95
C THR A 26 -1.04 -20.09 -0.98
N VAL A 27 -2.19 -20.56 -1.46
CA VAL A 27 -3.32 -20.91 -0.59
C VAL A 27 -2.94 -22.04 0.38
N SER A 28 -2.25 -23.07 -0.12
CA SER A 28 -1.75 -24.15 0.73
C SER A 28 -0.71 -23.66 1.75
N GLY A 29 0.17 -22.73 1.36
CA GLY A 29 1.18 -22.13 2.21
C GLY A 29 0.56 -21.32 3.36
N VAL A 30 -0.53 -20.60 3.10
CA VAL A 30 -1.31 -19.92 4.16
C VAL A 30 -1.86 -20.96 5.14
N LEU A 31 -2.51 -22.02 4.67
CA LEU A 31 -3.11 -23.05 5.54
C LEU A 31 -2.05 -23.77 6.38
N VAL A 32 -0.93 -24.15 5.76
CA VAL A 32 0.21 -24.77 6.44
C VAL A 32 0.83 -23.79 7.44
N GLY A 33 0.99 -22.53 7.06
CA GLY A 33 1.50 -21.47 7.93
C GLY A 33 0.65 -21.28 9.18
N VAL A 34 -0.69 -21.31 9.03
CA VAL A 34 -1.63 -21.31 10.17
C VAL A 34 -1.39 -22.52 11.09
N GLY A 35 -1.29 -23.71 10.52
CA GLY A 35 -1.05 -24.94 11.28
C GLY A 35 0.28 -24.93 12.03
N ILE A 36 1.37 -24.54 11.36
CA ILE A 36 2.70 -24.44 11.97
C ILE A 36 2.71 -23.36 13.06
N GLY A 37 2.11 -22.19 12.82
CA GLY A 37 2.01 -21.13 13.81
C GLY A 37 1.25 -21.55 15.06
N MET A 38 0.12 -22.25 14.90
CA MET A 38 -0.61 -22.82 16.04
C MET A 38 0.22 -23.86 16.80
N ALA A 39 0.93 -24.75 16.10
CA ALA A 39 1.78 -25.76 16.73
C ALA A 39 2.94 -25.11 17.53
N MET A 40 3.64 -24.15 16.93
CA MET A 40 4.77 -23.45 17.54
C MET A 40 4.38 -22.62 18.75
N ARG A 41 3.16 -22.09 18.79
CA ARG A 41 2.63 -21.39 19.95
C ARG A 41 2.56 -22.26 21.21
N HIS A 42 2.35 -23.57 21.07
CA HIS A 42 2.34 -24.50 22.22
C HIS A 42 3.75 -24.77 22.77
N MET A 43 4.81 -24.42 22.02
CA MET A 43 6.20 -24.77 22.34
C MET A 43 6.97 -23.68 23.11
N ASN A 44 6.30 -22.62 23.58
CA ASN A 44 6.90 -21.52 24.38
C ASN A 44 8.27 -21.04 23.85
N LEU A 45 8.31 -20.62 22.58
CA LEU A 45 9.54 -20.20 21.90
C LEU A 45 10.16 -18.97 22.53
N THR A 46 11.49 -18.93 22.57
CA THR A 46 12.24 -17.73 22.95
C THR A 46 12.14 -16.66 21.85
N LYS A 47 12.32 -15.38 22.21
CA LYS A 47 12.30 -14.26 21.25
C LYS A 47 13.30 -14.43 20.09
N ALA A 48 14.47 -15.01 20.34
CA ALA A 48 15.47 -15.26 19.29
C ALA A 48 15.01 -16.31 18.28
N GLN A 49 14.42 -17.41 18.77
CA GLN A 49 13.86 -18.46 17.90
C GLN A 49 12.69 -17.95 17.06
N MET A 50 11.89 -17.05 17.62
CA MET A 50 10.81 -16.37 16.90
C MET A 50 11.33 -15.55 15.72
N THR A 51 12.40 -14.77 15.92
CA THR A 51 13.03 -14.02 14.83
C THR A 51 13.57 -14.95 13.73
N TYR A 52 14.23 -16.05 14.10
CA TYR A 52 14.73 -17.02 13.12
C TYR A 52 13.61 -17.72 12.35
N PHE A 53 12.49 -18.02 13.02
CA PHE A 53 11.31 -18.58 12.36
C PHE A 53 10.65 -17.60 11.39
N ALA A 54 10.60 -16.30 11.73
CA ALA A 54 10.03 -15.26 10.87
C ALA A 54 10.91 -14.89 9.66
N PHE A 55 12.18 -15.26 9.66
CA PHE A 55 13.18 -14.80 8.69
C PHE A 55 12.78 -15.01 7.21
N PRO A 56 12.25 -16.16 6.77
CA PRO A 56 11.82 -16.32 5.37
C PRO A 56 10.67 -15.37 4.98
N GLY A 57 9.77 -15.08 5.92
CA GLY A 57 8.71 -14.09 5.73
C GLY A 57 9.25 -12.66 5.65
N GLU A 58 10.25 -12.33 6.47
CA GLU A 58 10.94 -11.04 6.42
C GLU A 58 11.68 -10.85 5.08
N MET A 59 12.36 -11.89 4.60
CA MET A 59 13.03 -11.86 3.29
C MET A 59 12.04 -11.60 2.15
N LEU A 60 10.85 -12.20 2.19
CA LEU A 60 9.78 -11.90 1.22
C LEU A 60 9.43 -10.40 1.25
N LEU A 61 9.20 -9.82 2.43
CA LEU A 61 8.88 -8.39 2.55
C LEU A 61 10.01 -7.50 2.03
N ARG A 62 11.28 -7.88 2.27
CA ARG A 62 12.45 -7.16 1.74
C ARG A 62 12.52 -7.22 0.23
N MET A 63 12.30 -8.39 -0.38
CA MET A 63 12.25 -8.56 -1.83
C MET A 63 11.13 -7.73 -2.46
N LEU A 64 9.94 -7.72 -1.85
CA LEU A 64 8.81 -6.91 -2.32
C LEU A 64 9.11 -5.41 -2.17
N LYS A 65 9.68 -4.95 -1.06
CA LYS A 65 10.04 -3.54 -0.87
C LYS A 65 11.09 -3.07 -1.88
N MET A 66 12.04 -3.93 -2.25
CA MET A 66 13.09 -3.63 -3.22
C MET A 66 12.53 -3.34 -4.64
N ILE A 67 11.50 -4.09 -5.07
CA ILE A 67 10.93 -3.94 -6.42
C ILE A 67 9.97 -2.75 -6.56
N ILE A 68 9.41 -2.22 -5.46
CA ILE A 68 8.40 -1.15 -5.53
C ILE A 68 8.98 0.12 -6.17
N LEU A 69 10.16 0.57 -5.74
CA LEU A 69 10.78 1.78 -6.26
C LEU A 69 10.98 1.74 -7.80
N PRO A 70 11.71 0.76 -8.37
CA PRO A 70 11.90 0.68 -9.81
C PRO A 70 10.59 0.51 -10.57
N LEU A 71 9.67 -0.31 -10.06
CA LEU A 71 8.40 -0.59 -10.71
C LEU A 71 7.52 0.66 -10.77
N VAL A 72 7.31 1.35 -9.65
CA VAL A 72 6.46 2.54 -9.59
C VAL A 72 6.99 3.65 -10.48
N VAL A 73 8.29 3.95 -10.43
CA VAL A 73 8.88 5.02 -11.22
C VAL A 73 8.84 4.70 -12.72
N CYS A 74 9.30 3.51 -13.13
CA CYS A 74 9.39 3.17 -14.55
C CYS A 74 8.00 2.93 -15.18
N SER A 75 7.11 2.24 -14.47
CA SER A 75 5.74 1.97 -14.93
C SER A 75 4.93 3.25 -15.08
N LEU A 76 5.05 4.20 -14.15
CA LEU A 76 4.34 5.48 -14.25
C LEU A 76 4.92 6.40 -15.31
N ILE A 77 6.25 6.46 -15.47
CA ILE A 77 6.86 7.24 -16.56
C ILE A 77 6.40 6.70 -17.92
N SER A 78 6.51 5.38 -18.12
CA SER A 78 6.03 4.68 -19.31
C SER A 78 4.53 4.92 -19.55
N GLY A 79 3.71 4.68 -18.53
CA GLY A 79 2.26 4.82 -18.59
C GLY A 79 1.84 6.25 -18.92
N ALA A 80 2.40 7.25 -18.22
CA ALA A 80 2.10 8.65 -18.47
C ALA A 80 2.61 9.13 -19.84
N ALA A 81 3.76 8.62 -20.31
CA ALA A 81 4.29 8.94 -21.62
C ALA A 81 3.49 8.31 -22.78
N SER A 82 2.84 7.17 -22.53
CA SER A 82 1.96 6.50 -23.52
C SER A 82 0.65 7.26 -23.76
N LEU A 83 0.28 8.17 -22.85
CA LEU A 83 -0.93 8.98 -22.98
C LEU A 83 -0.70 10.09 -24.02
N ASP A 84 -1.30 9.91 -25.18
CA ASP A 84 -1.24 10.91 -26.23
C ASP A 84 -2.18 12.09 -25.94
N THR A 85 -1.65 13.15 -25.32
CA THR A 85 -2.40 14.36 -24.98
C THR A 85 -3.02 15.08 -26.19
N ARG A 86 -2.54 14.81 -27.41
CA ARG A 86 -3.07 15.42 -28.64
C ARG A 86 -4.28 14.68 -29.21
N SER A 87 -4.31 13.35 -29.13
CA SER A 87 -5.50 12.55 -29.47
C SER A 87 -6.51 12.44 -28.33
N LEU A 88 -6.08 12.67 -27.08
CA LEU A 88 -6.96 13.01 -25.95
C LEU A 88 -7.56 14.42 -26.15
N GLY A 89 -8.43 14.58 -27.14
CA GLY A 89 -9.27 15.76 -27.27
C GLY A 89 -10.27 15.87 -26.12
N LYS A 90 -11.38 16.59 -26.34
CA LYS A 90 -12.45 16.77 -25.34
C LYS A 90 -12.98 15.45 -24.77
N LEU A 91 -13.05 14.39 -25.59
CA LEU A 91 -13.52 13.06 -25.17
C LEU A 91 -12.57 12.38 -24.16
N GLY A 92 -11.26 12.56 -24.35
CA GLY A 92 -10.24 12.02 -23.45
C GLY A 92 -10.27 12.68 -22.07
N GLY A 93 -10.43 14.01 -22.02
CA GLY A 93 -10.59 14.74 -20.77
C GLY A 93 -11.83 14.33 -19.98
N ILE A 94 -12.95 14.07 -20.66
CA ILE A 94 -14.17 13.55 -20.02
C ILE A 94 -13.93 12.16 -19.43
N ALA A 95 -13.24 11.27 -20.15
CA ALA A 95 -12.91 9.92 -19.66
C ALA A 95 -11.99 9.97 -18.42
N ILE A 96 -10.93 10.79 -18.45
CA ILE A 96 -10.04 10.99 -17.30
C ILE A 96 -10.82 11.54 -16.10
N SER A 97 -11.66 12.56 -16.32
CA SER A 97 -12.49 13.15 -15.26
C SER A 97 -13.44 12.11 -14.66
N TYR A 98 -14.07 11.28 -15.49
CA TYR A 98 -14.92 10.18 -15.03
C TYR A 98 -14.15 9.18 -14.15
N PHE A 99 -12.96 8.75 -14.56
CA PHE A 99 -12.13 7.84 -13.76
C PHE A 99 -11.68 8.47 -12.44
N LEU A 100 -11.32 9.74 -12.45
CA LEU A 100 -10.88 10.46 -11.25
C LEU A 100 -12.03 10.59 -10.25
N VAL A 101 -13.20 11.05 -10.69
CA VAL A 101 -14.39 11.22 -9.84
C VAL A 101 -14.87 9.88 -9.28
N THR A 102 -14.96 8.84 -10.11
CA THR A 102 -15.42 7.52 -9.65
C THR A 102 -14.44 6.89 -8.65
N THR A 103 -13.13 7.09 -8.84
CA THR A 103 -12.09 6.65 -7.89
C THR A 103 -12.15 7.42 -6.58
N LEU A 104 -12.35 8.75 -6.60
CA LEU A 104 -12.52 9.55 -5.38
C LEU A 104 -13.76 9.12 -4.57
N ILE A 105 -14.88 8.83 -5.25
CA ILE A 105 -16.08 8.30 -4.60
C ILE A 105 -15.80 6.93 -3.98
N ALA A 106 -15.10 6.03 -4.70
CA ALA A 106 -14.71 4.72 -4.19
C ALA A 106 -13.82 4.81 -2.94
N CYS A 107 -12.80 5.67 -2.97
CA CYS A 107 -11.91 5.91 -1.84
C CYS A 107 -12.67 6.49 -0.63
N SER A 108 -13.56 7.45 -0.87
CA SER A 108 -14.39 8.06 0.18
C SER A 108 -15.31 7.02 0.84
N LEU A 109 -15.95 6.16 0.04
CA LEU A 109 -16.75 5.05 0.53
C LEU A 109 -15.91 4.06 1.35
N ALA A 110 -14.74 3.66 0.85
CA ALA A 110 -13.85 2.71 1.53
C ALA A 110 -13.41 3.24 2.91
N VAL A 111 -13.02 4.52 2.98
CA VAL A 111 -12.66 5.19 4.23
C VAL A 111 -13.87 5.27 5.18
N ALA A 112 -15.04 5.66 4.69
CA ALA A 112 -16.26 5.72 5.50
C ALA A 112 -16.62 4.34 6.09
N LEU A 113 -16.61 3.29 5.27
CA LEU A 113 -16.86 1.91 5.72
C LEU A 113 -15.81 1.45 6.75
N ALA A 114 -14.54 1.81 6.57
CA ALA A 114 -13.49 1.51 7.54
C ALA A 114 -13.75 2.19 8.90
N PHE A 115 -14.21 3.45 8.92
CA PHE A 115 -14.56 4.15 10.16
C PHE A 115 -15.83 3.62 10.84
N ILE A 116 -16.80 3.10 10.07
CA ILE A 116 -18.05 2.52 10.59
C ILE A 116 -17.80 1.12 11.16
N ILE A 117 -17.16 0.25 10.38
CA ILE A 117 -16.93 -1.17 10.74
C ILE A 117 -15.80 -1.29 11.76
N LYS A 118 -14.83 -0.35 11.72
CA LYS A 118 -13.61 -0.33 12.54
C LYS A 118 -12.93 -1.72 12.56
N PRO A 119 -12.50 -2.24 11.39
CA PRO A 119 -11.79 -3.51 11.35
C PRO A 119 -10.50 -3.37 12.17
N GLY A 120 -10.29 -4.28 13.14
CA GLY A 120 -9.15 -4.20 14.06
C GLY A 120 -9.38 -3.35 15.31
N ALA A 121 -10.59 -2.84 15.59
CA ALA A 121 -10.89 -2.29 16.92
C ALA A 121 -10.70 -3.36 18.01
N GLY A 122 -9.80 -3.10 18.96
CA GLY A 122 -9.34 -4.05 19.98
C GLY A 122 -8.02 -4.76 19.62
N ALA A 123 -7.62 -4.74 18.34
CA ALA A 123 -6.35 -5.27 17.84
C ALA A 123 -5.17 -4.30 18.08
N GLY A 124 -5.40 -3.14 18.71
CA GLY A 124 -4.36 -2.15 19.01
C GLY A 124 -3.44 -2.52 20.18
N SER A 125 -3.82 -3.48 21.03
CA SER A 125 -2.94 -4.07 22.06
C SER A 125 -1.99 -5.12 21.50
N LEU A 126 -2.11 -5.45 20.22
CA LEU A 126 -1.24 -6.38 19.54
C LEU A 126 0.12 -5.72 19.35
N ASN A 127 1.18 -6.40 19.82
CA ASN A 127 2.56 -5.95 19.80
C ASN A 127 3.09 -5.94 18.33
N SER A 128 2.56 -5.05 17.50
CA SER A 128 2.92 -4.88 16.07
C SER A 128 4.32 -4.28 15.85
N ASN A 129 5.06 -4.08 16.94
CA ASN A 129 6.41 -3.52 16.99
C ASN A 129 7.44 -4.30 16.14
N THR A 130 7.15 -5.52 15.70
CA THR A 130 8.09 -6.38 14.96
C THR A 130 8.00 -6.28 13.44
N LEU A 131 7.07 -5.48 12.87
CA LEU A 131 6.93 -5.40 11.41
C LEU A 131 7.88 -4.43 10.71
N GLY A 132 8.61 -3.57 11.44
CA GLY A 132 9.50 -2.57 10.83
C GLY A 132 8.79 -1.67 9.80
N LEU A 133 7.45 -1.62 9.83
CA LEU A 133 6.69 -0.53 9.26
C LEU A 133 6.76 0.56 10.32
N ALA A 134 7.41 1.68 9.98
CA ALA A 134 7.78 2.75 10.90
C ALA A 134 6.63 3.14 11.84
N ASN A 135 6.68 2.62 13.07
CA ASN A 135 5.93 3.15 14.19
C ASN A 135 6.73 4.34 14.73
N THR A 136 6.70 5.46 14.03
CA THR A 136 6.81 6.72 14.75
C THR A 136 5.53 6.80 15.58
N ILE A 137 5.71 6.82 16.90
CA ILE A 137 4.65 7.07 17.88
C ILE A 137 3.79 8.21 17.31
N PRO A 138 2.45 8.06 17.17
CA PRO A 138 1.61 9.15 16.72
C PRO A 138 1.62 10.21 17.83
N ILE A 139 2.59 11.11 17.74
CA ILE A 139 2.48 12.42 18.37
C ILE A 139 1.23 13.01 17.74
N ASN A 140 0.26 13.41 18.57
CA ASN A 140 -0.98 14.02 18.11
C ASN A 140 -0.63 15.28 17.34
N LYS A 141 -0.49 15.12 16.03
CA LYS A 141 -0.07 16.15 15.11
C LYS A 141 -1.28 16.97 14.73
N GLU A 142 -1.12 18.28 14.66
CA GLU A 142 -2.21 19.13 14.19
C GLU A 142 -2.61 18.74 12.76
N PRO A 143 -3.92 18.74 12.45
CA PRO A 143 -4.39 18.42 11.10
C PRO A 143 -3.73 19.29 10.03
N VAL A 144 -3.49 20.57 10.35
CA VAL A 144 -2.83 21.53 9.46
C VAL A 144 -1.42 21.06 9.10
N ASP A 145 -0.60 20.67 10.07
CA ASP A 145 0.75 20.18 9.80
C ASP A 145 0.74 18.87 9.00
N SER A 146 -0.31 18.05 9.13
CA SER A 146 -0.48 16.84 8.32
C SER A 146 -0.76 17.16 6.86
N PHE A 147 -1.60 18.15 6.57
CA PHE A 147 -1.81 18.66 5.21
C PHE A 147 -0.56 19.35 4.65
N LEU A 148 0.16 20.13 5.46
CA LEU A 148 1.40 20.78 5.03
C LEU A 148 2.48 19.74 4.69
N ASP A 149 2.60 18.67 5.48
CA ASP A 149 3.53 17.59 5.16
C ASP A 149 3.11 16.79 3.93
N LEU A 150 1.81 16.61 3.69
CA LEU A 150 1.33 16.02 2.44
C LEU A 150 1.81 16.87 1.24
N ALA A 151 1.67 18.19 1.32
CA ALA A 151 2.13 19.11 0.28
C ALA A 151 3.67 19.10 0.12
N ARG A 152 4.43 19.05 1.22
CA ARG A 152 5.90 18.94 1.19
C ARG A 152 6.36 17.61 0.59
N ASN A 153 5.68 16.52 0.91
CA ASN A 153 5.98 15.21 0.34
C ASN A 153 5.59 15.11 -1.15
N LEU A 154 4.62 15.89 -1.61
CA LEU A 154 4.23 15.96 -3.02
C LEU A 154 5.40 16.48 -3.90
N PHE A 155 6.18 17.43 -3.38
CA PHE A 155 7.36 18.00 -4.05
C PHE A 155 8.64 17.77 -3.23
N PRO A 156 9.26 16.58 -3.32
CA PRO A 156 10.47 16.28 -2.56
C PRO A 156 11.62 17.20 -2.96
N SER A 157 12.42 17.64 -1.98
CA SER A 157 13.61 18.47 -2.19
C SER A 157 14.71 17.74 -2.98
N ASN A 158 14.74 16.41 -2.92
CA ASN A 158 15.70 15.57 -3.63
C ASN A 158 15.09 14.20 -3.95
N LEU A 159 15.17 13.76 -5.22
CA LEU A 159 14.59 12.50 -5.69
C LEU A 159 15.32 11.26 -5.14
N VAL A 160 16.64 11.34 -4.98
CA VAL A 160 17.43 10.25 -4.42
C VAL A 160 17.10 10.06 -2.94
N VAL A 161 16.99 11.17 -2.19
CA VAL A 161 16.57 11.12 -0.78
C VAL A 161 15.13 10.60 -0.66
N ALA A 162 14.23 11.04 -1.54
CA ALA A 162 12.84 10.58 -1.57
C ALA A 162 12.69 9.05 -1.73
N ALA A 163 13.70 8.38 -2.31
CA ALA A 163 13.69 6.93 -2.46
C ALA A 163 13.79 6.17 -1.12
N PHE A 164 14.31 6.79 -0.06
CA PHE A 164 14.50 6.12 1.24
C PHE A 164 14.05 6.96 2.46
N ARG A 165 13.70 8.23 2.27
CA ARG A 165 13.18 9.12 3.31
C ARG A 165 11.94 9.89 2.88
N SER A 166 11.12 10.27 3.84
CA SER A 166 9.94 11.11 3.67
C SER A 166 9.93 12.24 4.69
N HIS A 167 9.25 13.33 4.37
CA HIS A 167 9.17 14.50 5.23
C HIS A 167 8.08 14.32 6.28
N ALA A 168 8.41 14.56 7.55
CA ALA A 168 7.46 14.62 8.65
C ALA A 168 7.81 15.74 9.62
N THR A 169 6.79 16.44 10.09
CA THR A 169 6.89 17.46 11.13
C THR A 169 6.82 16.76 12.47
N ASP A 170 7.87 16.94 13.26
CA ASP A 170 7.96 16.49 14.66
C ASP A 170 7.83 17.71 15.58
N TYR A 171 7.33 17.51 16.80
CA TYR A 171 7.20 18.59 17.79
C TYR A 171 8.27 18.45 18.84
N GLN A 172 9.11 19.49 18.97
CA GLN A 172 10.03 19.58 20.08
C GLN A 172 9.47 20.52 21.15
N ASN A 173 9.47 20.05 22.40
CA ASN A 173 9.18 20.89 23.55
C ASN A 173 10.39 21.80 23.80
N VAL A 174 10.20 23.08 23.53
CA VAL A 174 11.18 24.13 23.73
C VAL A 174 10.80 24.93 24.97
N ARG A 175 11.79 25.28 25.79
CA ARG A 175 11.63 26.32 26.82
C ARG A 175 11.95 27.69 26.23
N THR A 176 11.05 28.62 26.42
CA THR A 176 11.30 30.04 26.15
C THR A 176 11.79 30.73 27.41
N GLY A 177 12.97 31.35 27.32
CA GLY A 177 13.50 32.25 28.33
C GLY A 177 13.64 33.66 27.77
N ASN A 178 13.08 34.66 28.48
CA ASN A 178 13.38 36.06 28.21
C ASN A 178 14.76 36.39 28.79
N THR A 179 15.77 36.63 27.94
CA THR A 179 17.03 37.23 28.38
C THR A 179 17.07 38.68 27.94
N THR A 180 17.02 39.63 28.88
CA THR A 180 17.25 41.05 28.62
C THR A 180 18.75 41.31 28.48
N ALA A 181 19.28 41.15 27.26
CA ALA A 181 20.62 41.62 26.92
C ALA A 181 20.48 42.79 25.93
N GLY A 182 20.47 44.02 26.45
CA GLY A 182 20.65 45.28 25.70
C GLY A 182 19.79 45.49 24.44
N ASN A 183 18.75 46.31 24.54
CA ASN A 183 17.93 46.90 23.47
C ASN A 183 17.24 45.98 22.44
N PHE A 184 17.39 44.66 22.50
CA PHE A 184 16.60 43.71 21.72
C PHE A 184 16.17 42.52 22.59
N THR A 185 14.86 42.37 22.80
CA THR A 185 14.28 41.16 23.38
C THR A 185 14.31 40.05 22.33
N TYR A 186 15.22 39.10 22.49
CA TYR A 186 15.22 37.86 21.71
C TYR A 186 14.62 36.73 22.56
N GLU A 187 13.61 36.07 22.01
CA GLU A 187 13.06 34.84 22.58
C GLU A 187 14.06 33.70 22.34
N LYS A 188 14.79 33.26 23.38
CA LYS A 188 15.76 32.17 23.23
C LYS A 188 15.06 30.83 23.48
N ILE A 189 14.98 30.05 22.42
CA ILE A 189 14.43 28.69 22.33
C ILE A 189 15.49 27.70 22.84
N TYR A 190 15.26 27.06 23.99
CA TYR A 190 16.12 25.98 24.53
C TYR A 190 15.44 24.61 24.36
N THR A 191 16.06 23.69 23.62
CA THR A 191 15.60 22.29 23.52
C THR A 191 15.82 21.56 24.86
N VAL A 192 14.77 20.98 25.45
CA VAL A 192 14.87 20.27 26.74
C VAL A 192 15.32 18.82 26.54
N LYS A 193 16.51 18.46 27.04
CA LYS A 193 16.91 17.06 27.28
C LYS A 193 17.24 16.90 28.77
N GLY A 194 16.32 16.40 29.60
CA GLY A 194 16.58 16.08 31.02
C GLY A 194 15.47 16.42 32.04
N THR A 195 15.57 15.81 33.23
CA THR A 195 14.56 15.71 34.32
C THR A 195 14.07 17.04 34.89
N LEU A 196 12.79 17.06 35.27
CA LEU A 196 12.02 18.22 35.71
C LEU A 196 12.56 18.86 37.01
N SER A 197 12.89 20.15 36.95
CA SER A 197 12.91 21.05 38.11
C SER A 197 11.59 21.82 38.17
N PRO A 198 10.95 21.97 39.35
CA PRO A 198 9.57 22.47 39.47
C PRO A 198 9.39 23.98 39.20
N LEU A 199 10.43 24.69 38.78
CA LEU A 199 10.43 26.14 38.55
C LEU A 199 10.63 26.46 37.05
N SER A 200 9.92 25.77 36.16
CA SER A 200 10.14 25.86 34.71
C SER A 200 9.12 26.82 34.02
N PRO A 201 9.54 27.67 33.07
CA PRO A 201 8.63 28.44 32.20
C PRO A 201 7.75 27.53 31.32
N PRO A 202 6.65 28.02 30.73
CA PRO A 202 5.76 27.21 29.89
C PRO A 202 6.55 26.56 28.73
N LEU A 203 6.25 25.28 28.48
CA LEU A 203 6.78 24.55 27.33
C LEU A 203 6.03 25.02 26.08
N LEU A 204 6.76 25.54 25.10
CA LEU A 204 6.22 25.81 23.76
C LEU A 204 6.56 24.62 22.86
N GLN A 205 5.56 24.07 22.20
CA GLN A 205 5.74 23.07 21.16
C GLN A 205 5.98 23.78 19.84
N VAL A 206 7.16 23.61 19.25
CA VAL A 206 7.50 24.20 17.95
C VAL A 206 7.56 23.07 16.91
N PRO A 207 6.86 23.20 15.77
CA PRO A 207 6.96 22.23 14.69
C PRO A 207 8.33 22.31 14.04
N MET A 208 9.05 21.19 14.00
CA MET A 208 10.34 21.04 13.34
C MET A 208 10.22 20.08 12.17
N ALA A 209 10.68 20.52 11.00
CA ALA A 209 10.80 19.66 9.83
C ALA A 209 11.85 18.57 10.08
N THR A 210 11.46 17.32 9.96
CA THR A 210 12.35 16.16 10.08
C THR A 210 12.18 15.22 8.89
N GLU A 211 13.24 14.52 8.52
CA GLU A 211 13.16 13.43 7.55
C GLU A 211 13.05 12.11 8.30
N ILE A 212 11.96 11.39 8.08
CA ILE A 212 11.73 10.05 8.63
C ILE A 212 12.16 8.98 7.63
N GLU A 213 12.65 7.86 8.15
CA GLU A 213 12.98 6.70 7.31
C GLU A 213 11.72 6.10 6.71
N GLY A 214 11.73 5.94 5.39
CA GLY A 214 10.57 5.46 4.63
C GLY A 214 10.50 6.14 3.27
N MET A 215 10.30 5.35 2.22
CA MET A 215 10.21 5.84 0.86
C MET A 215 9.03 6.81 0.69
N ASN A 216 9.29 8.01 0.16
CA ASN A 216 8.26 8.97 -0.23
C ASN A 216 7.63 8.56 -1.57
N ILE A 217 6.74 7.56 -1.52
CA ILE A 217 6.05 7.04 -2.71
C ILE A 217 5.24 8.14 -3.39
N LEU A 218 4.58 9.01 -2.62
CA LEU A 218 3.73 10.10 -3.15
C LEU A 218 4.52 11.04 -4.07
N GLY A 219 5.66 11.54 -3.60
CA GLY A 219 6.53 12.42 -4.38
C GLY A 219 7.10 11.75 -5.63
N LEU A 220 7.50 10.48 -5.52
CA LEU A 220 8.01 9.70 -6.65
C LEU A 220 6.95 9.45 -7.72
N VAL A 221 5.71 9.16 -7.31
CA VAL A 221 4.56 8.98 -8.21
C VAL A 221 4.29 10.27 -8.98
N LEU A 222 4.21 11.40 -8.29
CA LEU A 222 3.97 12.69 -8.96
C LEU A 222 5.10 13.03 -9.94
N PHE A 223 6.36 12.91 -9.50
CA PHE A 223 7.51 13.15 -10.34
C PHE A 223 7.47 12.27 -11.59
N ALA A 224 7.23 10.96 -11.43
CA ALA A 224 7.18 10.00 -12.54
C ALA A 224 6.09 10.36 -13.57
N ILE A 225 4.91 10.76 -13.12
CA ILE A 225 3.80 11.17 -14.00
C ILE A 225 4.17 12.45 -14.77
N VAL A 226 4.63 13.49 -14.05
CA VAL A 226 5.01 14.78 -14.68
C VAL A 226 6.16 14.59 -15.66
N PHE A 227 7.15 13.77 -15.28
CA PHE A 227 8.29 13.44 -16.13
C PHE A 227 7.89 12.63 -17.37
N GLY A 228 7.01 11.63 -17.23
CA GLY A 228 6.47 10.90 -18.38
C GLY A 228 5.71 11.79 -19.36
N ILE A 229 4.90 12.73 -18.86
CA ILE A 229 4.22 13.74 -19.70
C ILE A 229 5.24 14.66 -20.38
N ALA A 230 6.31 15.06 -19.68
CA ALA A 230 7.37 15.88 -20.25
C ALA A 230 8.12 15.15 -21.38
N LEU A 231 8.49 13.88 -21.18
CA LEU A 231 9.11 13.04 -22.22
C LEU A 231 8.22 12.92 -23.46
N ARG A 232 6.91 12.75 -23.27
CA ARG A 232 5.96 12.71 -24.39
C ARG A 232 5.93 14.03 -25.17
N LYS A 233 6.07 15.17 -24.50
CA LYS A 233 6.11 16.50 -25.14
C LYS A 233 7.39 16.75 -25.94
N LEU A 234 8.50 16.08 -25.62
CA LEU A 234 9.75 16.16 -26.38
C LEU A 234 9.67 15.46 -27.75
N GLY A 235 8.62 14.68 -28.01
CA GLY A 235 8.43 14.01 -29.29
C GLY A 235 9.55 12.99 -29.58
N PRO A 236 10.27 13.09 -30.72
CA PRO A 236 11.28 12.11 -31.10
C PRO A 236 12.47 12.06 -30.12
N GLU A 237 12.84 13.19 -29.49
CA GLU A 237 13.93 13.23 -28.52
C GLU A 237 13.61 12.46 -27.23
N GLY A 238 12.32 12.43 -26.84
CA GLY A 238 11.87 11.70 -25.66
C GLY A 238 11.68 10.20 -25.89
N GLU A 239 11.62 9.75 -27.14
CA GLU A 239 11.27 8.37 -27.49
C GLU A 239 12.29 7.35 -26.96
N GLU A 240 13.58 7.67 -27.03
CA GLU A 240 14.64 6.77 -26.54
C GLU A 240 14.57 6.57 -25.01
N LEU A 241 14.27 7.63 -24.26
CA LEU A 241 14.07 7.51 -22.81
C LEU A 241 12.80 6.71 -22.50
N ILE A 242 11.72 6.89 -23.25
CA ILE A 242 10.49 6.10 -23.08
C ILE A 242 10.77 4.61 -23.33
N LYS A 243 11.51 4.27 -24.40
CA LYS A 243 11.93 2.89 -24.69
C LYS A 243 12.78 2.31 -23.56
N PHE A 244 13.72 3.10 -23.02
CA PHE A 244 14.50 2.70 -21.86
C PHE A 244 13.61 2.35 -20.65
N PHE A 245 12.68 3.24 -20.26
CA PHE A 245 11.78 2.97 -19.12
C PHE A 245 10.85 1.79 -19.36
N ASN A 246 10.39 1.57 -20.61
CA ASN A 246 9.62 0.39 -20.99
C ASN A 246 10.43 -0.90 -20.81
N ALA A 247 11.65 -0.94 -21.34
CA ALA A 247 12.53 -2.11 -21.23
C ALA A 247 12.90 -2.38 -19.76
N PHE A 248 13.13 -1.33 -18.97
CA PHE A 248 13.40 -1.44 -17.55
C PHE A 248 12.18 -1.97 -16.77
N ASN A 249 10.98 -1.50 -17.10
CA ASN A 249 9.74 -2.00 -16.52
C ASN A 249 9.54 -3.49 -16.82
N GLU A 250 9.76 -3.92 -18.07
CA GLU A 250 9.67 -5.32 -18.48
C GLU A 250 10.69 -6.19 -17.73
N ALA A 251 11.94 -5.74 -17.63
CA ALA A 251 12.97 -6.42 -16.84
C ALA A 251 12.57 -6.54 -15.35
N THR A 252 11.93 -5.51 -14.79
CA THR A 252 11.43 -5.53 -13.41
C THR A 252 10.29 -6.55 -13.25
N MET A 253 9.41 -6.70 -14.24
CA MET A 253 8.35 -7.73 -14.23
C MET A 253 8.90 -9.16 -14.26
N VAL A 254 10.07 -9.39 -14.87
CA VAL A 254 10.77 -10.68 -14.78
C VAL A 254 11.24 -10.95 -13.34
N LEU A 255 11.78 -9.94 -12.64
CA LEU A 255 12.15 -10.06 -11.23
C LEU A 255 10.93 -10.37 -10.35
N VAL A 256 9.80 -9.69 -10.60
CA VAL A 256 8.52 -9.97 -9.93
C VAL A 256 8.14 -11.44 -10.12
N SER A 257 8.27 -11.97 -11.33
CA SER A 257 7.96 -13.37 -11.63
C SER A 257 8.81 -14.36 -10.83
N TRP A 258 10.10 -14.08 -10.62
CA TRP A 258 10.97 -14.89 -9.76
C TRP A 258 10.56 -14.80 -8.29
N ILE A 259 10.21 -13.61 -7.80
CA ILE A 259 9.74 -13.41 -6.44
C ILE A 259 8.42 -14.15 -6.20
N MET A 260 7.52 -14.19 -7.20
CA MET A 260 6.25 -14.92 -7.11
C MET A 260 6.42 -16.43 -6.86
N TRP A 261 7.54 -17.04 -7.26
CA TRP A 261 7.86 -18.42 -6.90
C TRP A 261 8.29 -18.60 -5.45
N TYR A 262 8.86 -17.55 -4.83
CA TYR A 262 9.22 -17.53 -3.41
C TYR A 262 8.03 -17.22 -2.50
N VAL A 263 7.03 -16.49 -3.01
CA VAL A 263 5.82 -16.06 -2.27
C VAL A 263 5.16 -17.17 -1.44
N PRO A 264 4.90 -18.39 -1.95
CA PRO A 264 4.26 -19.44 -1.14
C PRO A 264 5.01 -19.78 0.14
N ILE A 265 6.34 -19.83 0.07
CA ILE A 265 7.22 -20.12 1.21
C ILE A 265 7.23 -18.92 2.15
N GLY A 266 7.45 -17.71 1.62
CA GLY A 266 7.48 -16.50 2.43
C GLY A 266 6.17 -16.25 3.18
N ILE A 267 5.02 -16.43 2.53
CA ILE A 267 3.69 -16.28 3.16
C ILE A 267 3.46 -17.33 4.25
N MET A 268 3.89 -18.58 4.05
CA MET A 268 3.76 -19.62 5.07
C MET A 268 4.43 -19.22 6.39
N PHE A 269 5.69 -18.76 6.34
CA PHE A 269 6.43 -18.32 7.54
C PHE A 269 5.94 -16.95 8.06
N LEU A 270 5.51 -16.05 7.18
CA LEU A 270 4.97 -14.76 7.59
C LEU A 270 3.65 -14.93 8.35
N VAL A 271 2.72 -15.73 7.84
CA VAL A 271 1.45 -16.03 8.52
C VAL A 271 1.71 -16.81 9.81
N GLY A 272 2.57 -17.83 9.76
CA GLY A 272 2.91 -18.63 10.92
C GLY A 272 3.51 -17.79 12.05
N SER A 273 4.51 -16.95 11.75
CA SER A 273 5.16 -16.10 12.76
C SER A 273 4.19 -15.10 13.40
N LYS A 274 3.29 -14.51 12.60
CA LYS A 274 2.25 -13.61 13.12
C LYS A 274 1.28 -14.31 14.06
N ILE A 275 0.93 -15.56 13.81
CA ILE A 275 0.05 -16.33 14.70
C ILE A 275 0.72 -16.61 16.05
N VAL A 276 2.03 -16.87 16.06
CA VAL A 276 2.76 -17.12 17.31
C VAL A 276 2.96 -15.82 18.11
N GLU A 277 3.18 -14.68 17.45
CA GLU A 277 3.30 -13.37 18.12
C GLU A 277 1.99 -12.90 18.76
N MET A 278 0.84 -13.34 18.26
CA MET A 278 -0.45 -12.84 18.70
C MET A 278 -0.96 -13.63 19.91
N GLU A 279 -1.27 -12.92 21.01
CA GLU A 279 -1.80 -13.52 22.24
C GLU A 279 -3.23 -14.05 22.06
N ASP A 280 -4.06 -13.43 21.22
CA ASP A 280 -5.43 -13.87 20.94
C ASP A 280 -5.66 -14.12 19.45
N VAL A 281 -5.76 -15.41 19.08
CA VAL A 281 -6.03 -15.85 17.71
C VAL A 281 -7.48 -15.57 17.30
N VAL A 282 -8.42 -15.61 18.24
CA VAL A 282 -9.83 -15.33 17.96
C VAL A 282 -10.00 -13.85 17.60
N LEU A 283 -9.31 -12.97 18.32
CA LEU A 283 -9.27 -11.54 17.99
C LEU A 283 -8.62 -11.28 16.63
N LEU A 284 -7.55 -12.00 16.27
CA LEU A 284 -6.93 -11.96 14.93
C LEU A 284 -7.96 -12.28 13.85
N VAL A 285 -8.55 -13.47 13.94
CA VAL A 285 -9.49 -13.99 12.94
C VAL A 285 -10.71 -13.09 12.84
N THR A 286 -11.22 -12.59 13.96
CA THR A 286 -12.35 -11.64 13.98
C THR A 286 -11.98 -10.32 13.32
N SER A 287 -10.78 -9.78 13.60
CA SER A 287 -10.32 -8.51 13.02
C SER A 287 -10.09 -8.63 11.51
N LEU A 288 -9.44 -9.72 11.07
CA LEU A 288 -9.24 -10.00 9.65
C LEU A 288 -10.57 -10.31 8.95
N GLY A 289 -11.48 -11.03 9.59
CA GLY A 289 -12.82 -11.30 9.08
C GLY A 289 -13.62 -10.02 8.86
N LYS A 290 -13.59 -9.08 9.84
CA LYS A 290 -14.20 -7.74 9.68
C LYS A 290 -13.58 -6.97 8.53
N TYR A 291 -12.25 -7.04 8.36
CA TYR A 291 -11.55 -6.40 7.25
C TYR A 291 -11.99 -6.97 5.88
N ILE A 292 -11.99 -8.30 5.73
CA ILE A 292 -12.42 -8.98 4.50
C ILE A 292 -13.88 -8.64 4.19
N PHE A 293 -14.76 -8.69 5.20
CA PHE A 293 -16.15 -8.32 5.06
C PHE A 293 -16.32 -6.86 4.61
N ALA A 294 -15.64 -5.92 5.26
CA ALA A 294 -15.67 -4.50 4.89
C ALA A 294 -15.20 -4.27 3.45
N SER A 295 -14.13 -4.94 3.03
CA SER A 295 -13.60 -4.84 1.67
C SER A 295 -14.59 -5.37 0.63
N ILE A 296 -15.13 -6.58 0.83
CA ILE A 296 -16.12 -7.17 -0.08
C ILE A 296 -17.38 -6.30 -0.15
N LEU A 297 -17.87 -5.84 1.00
CA LEU A 297 -19.02 -4.94 1.08
C LEU A 297 -18.78 -3.64 0.31
N GLY A 298 -17.60 -3.04 0.44
CA GLY A 298 -17.19 -1.86 -0.32
C GLY A 298 -17.23 -2.07 -1.83
N HIS A 299 -16.69 -3.19 -2.32
CA HIS A 299 -16.73 -3.54 -3.74
C HIS A 299 -18.16 -3.78 -4.25
N ILE A 300 -19.01 -4.44 -3.44
CA ILE A 300 -20.42 -4.66 -3.78
C ILE A 300 -21.19 -3.33 -3.86
N ILE A 301 -20.99 -2.42 -2.91
CA ILE A 301 -21.65 -1.12 -2.92
C ILE A 301 -21.17 -0.27 -4.10
N GLN A 302 -19.85 -0.20 -4.33
CA GLN A 302 -19.28 0.57 -5.43
C GLN A 302 -19.72 0.02 -6.79
N GLY A 303 -19.55 -1.29 -7.02
CA GLY A 303 -19.83 -1.94 -8.30
C GLY A 303 -21.31 -2.19 -8.55
N GLY A 304 -22.08 -2.53 -7.52
CA GLY A 304 -23.48 -2.92 -7.62
C GLY A 304 -24.49 -1.78 -7.42
N ILE A 305 -24.11 -0.67 -6.77
CA ILE A 305 -25.02 0.44 -6.47
C ILE A 305 -24.50 1.75 -7.07
N ILE A 306 -23.29 2.18 -6.71
CA ILE A 306 -22.78 3.52 -7.08
C ILE A 306 -22.57 3.63 -8.59
N LEU A 307 -21.81 2.71 -9.21
CA LEU A 307 -21.57 2.74 -10.66
C LEU A 307 -22.88 2.62 -11.48
N PRO A 308 -23.83 1.72 -11.15
CA PRO A 308 -25.14 1.66 -11.77
C PRO A 308 -25.95 2.96 -11.62
N LEU A 309 -25.91 3.61 -10.45
CA LEU A 309 -26.61 4.87 -10.20
C LEU A 309 -26.01 5.99 -11.04
N ILE A 310 -24.68 6.09 -11.11
CA ILE A 310 -23.98 7.04 -11.99
C ILE A 310 -24.39 6.80 -13.45
N TYR A 311 -24.36 5.55 -13.91
CA TYR A 311 -24.79 5.20 -15.28
C TYR A 311 -26.24 5.62 -15.55
N PHE A 312 -27.16 5.30 -14.62
CA PHE A 312 -28.57 5.67 -14.75
C PHE A 312 -28.78 7.19 -14.74
N ALA A 313 -28.04 7.93 -13.91
CA ALA A 313 -28.15 9.38 -13.83
C ALA A 313 -27.81 10.06 -15.17
N PHE A 314 -26.76 9.60 -15.86
CA PHE A 314 -26.31 10.19 -17.12
C PHE A 314 -27.04 9.63 -18.35
N THR A 315 -27.29 8.33 -18.40
CA THR A 315 -27.86 7.67 -19.60
C THR A 315 -29.39 7.52 -19.54
N ARG A 316 -29.99 7.62 -18.34
CA ARG A 316 -31.41 7.34 -18.07
C ARG A 316 -31.89 5.97 -18.57
N LYS A 317 -30.97 5.02 -18.79
CA LYS A 317 -31.23 3.63 -19.20
C LYS A 317 -30.97 2.68 -18.06
N ASN A 318 -31.62 1.52 -18.10
CA ASN A 318 -31.44 0.49 -17.07
C ASN A 318 -29.97 -0.01 -17.05
N PRO A 319 -29.21 0.24 -15.97
CA PRO A 319 -27.80 -0.17 -15.88
C PRO A 319 -27.62 -1.68 -15.81
N PHE A 320 -28.60 -2.42 -15.27
CA PHE A 320 -28.47 -3.87 -15.09
C PHE A 320 -28.52 -4.62 -16.41
N THR A 321 -29.26 -4.12 -17.41
CA THR A 321 -29.24 -4.69 -18.77
C THR A 321 -27.85 -4.56 -19.39
N PHE A 322 -27.16 -3.45 -19.15
CA PHE A 322 -25.78 -3.25 -19.60
C PHE A 322 -24.80 -4.18 -18.85
N LEU A 323 -24.91 -4.27 -17.51
CA LEU A 323 -24.06 -5.16 -16.70
C LEU A 323 -24.21 -6.64 -17.07
N LEU A 324 -25.43 -7.09 -17.38
CA LEU A 324 -25.68 -8.46 -17.84
C LEU A 324 -24.90 -8.79 -19.13
N GLY A 325 -24.73 -7.81 -20.03
CA GLY A 325 -23.90 -7.96 -21.22
C GLY A 325 -22.39 -8.09 -20.93
N LEU A 326 -21.94 -7.66 -19.75
CA LEU A 326 -20.53 -7.69 -19.31
C LEU A 326 -20.21 -8.88 -18.39
N LEU A 327 -21.16 -9.78 -18.14
CA LEU A 327 -20.94 -10.95 -17.27
C LEU A 327 -19.77 -11.82 -17.73
N THR A 328 -19.62 -12.05 -19.04
CA THR A 328 -18.51 -12.87 -19.57
C THR A 328 -17.14 -12.22 -19.33
N PRO A 329 -16.92 -10.93 -19.67
CA PRO A 329 -15.72 -10.21 -19.25
C PRO A 329 -15.48 -10.22 -17.74
N PHE A 330 -16.50 -10.01 -16.91
CA PHE A 330 -16.33 -10.04 -15.45
C PHE A 330 -15.98 -11.42 -14.91
N ALA A 331 -16.61 -12.48 -15.43
CA ALA A 331 -16.25 -13.85 -15.08
C ALA A 331 -14.81 -14.17 -15.52
N THR A 332 -14.38 -13.63 -16.66
CA THR A 332 -13.00 -13.77 -17.14
C THR A 332 -12.03 -13.05 -16.22
N ALA A 333 -12.26 -11.76 -15.92
CA ALA A 333 -11.43 -10.96 -15.02
C ALA A 333 -11.37 -11.55 -13.60
N PHE A 334 -12.48 -12.09 -13.09
CA PHE A 334 -12.51 -12.80 -11.81
C PHE A 334 -11.71 -14.09 -11.84
N ALA A 335 -11.72 -14.82 -12.96
CA ALA A 335 -10.96 -16.06 -13.11
C ALA A 335 -9.45 -15.80 -13.31
N THR A 336 -9.07 -14.70 -13.99
CA THR A 336 -7.68 -14.37 -14.27
C THR A 336 -7.02 -13.56 -13.15
N CYS A 337 -7.80 -12.87 -12.31
CA CYS A 337 -7.30 -11.93 -11.30
C CYS A 337 -6.30 -10.90 -11.89
N SER A 338 -6.50 -10.54 -13.15
CA SER A 338 -5.68 -9.65 -13.98
C SER A 338 -6.55 -8.86 -14.92
#